data_AF-A0A370BC86-F1
#
_entry.id   AF-A0A370BC86-F1
#
_cell.length_a   1.000
_cell.length_b   1.000
_cell.length_c   1.000
_cell.angle_alpha   90.00
_cell.angle_beta   90.00
_cell.angle_gamma   90.00
#
_symmetry.space_group_name_H-M   'P 1'
#
loop_
_entity.id
_entity.type
_entity.pdbx_description
1 polymer ?
#
loop_
_entity_poly.entity_id
_entity_poly.type
_entity_poly.pdbx_seq_one_letter_code
_entity_poly.pdbx_strand_id
1 'polypeptide(L)'
;MILVVIFGGLFVAADRAAVYFAEGQVAEKLKSSQGLSSDPEVSIKGFPFLTQVFDSLEEVDIRLDGVNATVDGRAIQVTEVKAVLKDVTIDSGYTSATAGRAEGSARISYADLERSAPKGVSVGYAGDERAAKSQVKLSGSLADVAEGAGVNIPAPFKALLAGEQLSVYSTVSLSNGDTVRLKAASLPSLPIPGFESQLRDLVDYDMKIEGLPSTVKLDKVAAEKSGLRFTGTGTDVSLTG
;
A
#
# COMPACT_ATOMS: atom_id res chain seq x y z
N MET A 1 43.19 12.58 29.62
CA MET A 1 42.78 12.51 28.20
C MET A 1 42.58 11.07 27.72
N ILE A 2 43.53 10.14 27.96
CA ILE A 2 43.38 8.72 27.55
C ILE A 2 42.12 8.05 28.12
N LEU A 3 41.81 8.26 29.41
CA LEU A 3 40.62 7.70 30.05
C LEU A 3 39.32 8.16 29.38
N VAL A 4 39.23 9.44 29.01
CA VAL A 4 38.08 10.04 28.31
C VAL A 4 37.93 9.45 26.92
N VAL A 5 39.04 9.21 26.20
CA VAL A 5 39.03 8.57 24.88
C VAL A 5 38.56 7.11 24.98
N ILE A 6 39.02 6.36 25.98
CA ILE A 6 38.61 4.96 26.20
C ILE A 6 37.12 4.88 26.54
N PHE A 7 36.65 5.64 27.53
CA PHE A 7 35.24 5.61 27.92
C PHE A 7 34.33 6.18 26.82
N GLY A 8 34.77 7.22 26.12
CA GLY A 8 34.06 7.74 24.95
C GLY A 8 33.93 6.69 23.85
N GLY A 9 35.02 5.99 23.52
CA GLY A 9 35.00 4.90 22.54
C GLY A 9 34.11 3.73 22.96
N LEU A 10 34.17 3.30 24.22
CA LEU A 10 33.30 2.23 24.74
C LEU A 10 31.83 2.63 24.73
N PHE A 11 31.52 3.89 25.07
CA PHE A 11 30.17 4.42 25.01
C PHE A 11 29.62 4.39 23.59
N VAL A 12 30.39 4.85 22.60
CA VAL A 12 29.99 4.78 21.17
C VAL A 12 29.76 3.33 20.73
N ALA A 13 30.63 2.40 21.14
CA ALA A 13 30.47 0.99 20.80
C ALA A 13 29.19 0.39 21.42
N ALA A 14 28.93 0.68 22.70
CA ALA A 14 27.72 0.24 23.39
C ALA A 14 26.45 0.83 22.75
N ASP A 15 26.48 2.11 22.41
CA ASP A 15 25.38 2.81 21.74
C ASP A 15 25.03 2.16 20.39
N ARG A 16 26.04 1.85 19.57
CA ARG A 16 25.83 1.21 18.26
C ARG A 16 25.42 -0.26 18.36
N ALA A 17 25.87 -0.98 19.39
CA ALA A 17 25.39 -2.33 19.65
C ALA A 17 23.91 -2.34 20.10
N ALA A 18 23.52 -1.37 20.94
CA ALA A 18 22.16 -1.24 21.44
C ALA A 18 21.15 -0.94 20.33
N VAL A 19 21.47 -0.02 19.41
CA VAL A 19 20.56 0.32 18.30
C VAL A 19 20.37 -0.87 17.35
N TYR A 20 21.46 -1.60 17.02
CA TYR A 20 21.38 -2.78 16.17
C TYR A 20 20.48 -3.87 16.78
N PHE A 21 20.58 -4.08 18.09
CA PHE A 21 19.72 -5.02 18.80
C PHE A 21 18.25 -4.56 18.84
N ALA A 22 18.01 -3.25 19.01
CA ALA A 22 16.67 -2.68 19.01
C ALA A 22 16.00 -2.81 17.63
N GLU A 23 16.71 -2.48 16.54
CA GLU A 23 16.24 -2.64 15.15
C GLU A 23 15.80 -4.09 14.88
N GLY A 24 16.61 -5.08 15.29
CA GLY A 24 16.29 -6.51 15.14
C GLY A 24 15.03 -6.93 15.91
N GLN A 25 14.86 -6.48 17.15
CA GLN A 25 13.65 -6.79 17.93
C GLN A 25 12.38 -6.18 17.33
N VAL A 26 12.46 -4.94 16.83
CA VAL A 26 11.34 -4.29 16.16
C VAL A 26 10.98 -5.05 14.88
N ALA A 27 11.99 -5.44 14.08
CA ALA A 27 11.78 -6.23 12.87
C ALA A 27 11.10 -7.58 13.16
N GLU A 28 11.53 -8.30 14.19
CA GLU A 28 10.93 -9.59 14.59
C GLU A 28 9.48 -9.43 15.07
N LYS A 29 9.20 -8.39 15.85
CA LYS A 29 7.84 -8.06 16.30
C LYS A 29 6.93 -7.67 15.13
N LEU A 30 7.42 -6.89 14.18
CA LEU A 30 6.69 -6.54 12.96
C LEU A 30 6.42 -7.79 12.10
N LYS A 31 7.42 -8.67 11.93
CA LYS A 31 7.27 -9.92 11.17
C LYS A 31 6.16 -10.80 11.73
N SER A 32 6.17 -11.02 13.05
CA SER A 32 5.19 -11.88 13.73
C SER A 32 3.80 -11.26 13.78
N SER A 33 3.67 -9.99 14.15
CA SER A 33 2.37 -9.30 14.24
C SER A 33 1.67 -9.11 12.88
N GLN A 34 2.44 -8.88 11.81
CA GLN A 34 1.91 -8.68 10.46
C GLN A 34 1.89 -9.95 9.61
N GLY A 35 2.34 -11.09 10.15
CA GLY A 35 2.36 -12.38 9.45
C GLY A 35 3.23 -12.37 8.18
N LEU A 36 4.36 -11.65 8.21
CA LEU A 36 5.20 -11.44 7.03
C LEU A 36 6.06 -12.67 6.72
N SER A 37 6.21 -12.93 5.43
CA SER A 37 7.05 -14.04 4.95
C SER A 37 8.54 -13.70 4.93
N SER A 38 8.88 -12.44 4.68
CA SER A 38 10.25 -11.90 4.69
C SER A 38 10.52 -11.08 5.94
N ASP A 39 11.81 -10.89 6.26
CA ASP A 39 12.23 -10.04 7.37
C ASP A 39 12.04 -8.56 7.03
N PRO A 40 11.35 -7.78 7.89
CA PRO A 40 11.32 -6.33 7.80
C PRO A 40 12.71 -5.71 7.90
N GLU A 41 12.93 -4.62 7.16
CA GLU A 41 14.07 -3.74 7.40
C GLU A 41 13.62 -2.60 8.31
N VAL A 42 14.32 -2.42 9.43
CA VAL A 42 14.08 -1.34 10.38
C VAL A 42 15.40 -0.60 10.58
N SER A 43 15.39 0.73 10.48
CA SER A 43 16.55 1.55 10.79
C SER A 43 16.18 2.69 11.73
N ILE A 44 16.81 2.73 12.90
CA ILE A 44 16.66 3.79 13.88
C ILE A 44 17.81 4.78 13.67
N LYS A 45 17.48 6.01 13.34
CA LYS A 45 18.46 7.07 13.09
C LYS A 45 18.80 7.82 14.37
N GLY A 46 19.75 8.75 14.24
CA GLY A 46 20.22 9.59 15.32
C GLY A 46 21.35 8.98 16.17
N PHE A 47 22.07 9.86 16.85
CA PHE A 47 23.21 9.51 17.70
C PHE A 47 23.35 10.53 18.85
N PRO A 48 23.53 10.09 20.11
CA PRO A 48 23.52 8.71 20.59
C PRO A 48 22.10 8.12 20.67
N PHE A 49 21.92 6.86 20.30
CA PHE A 49 20.64 6.14 20.43
C PHE A 49 20.21 6.00 21.89
N LEU A 50 21.14 5.67 22.79
CA LEU A 50 20.84 5.45 24.21
C LEU A 50 20.26 6.70 24.88
N THR A 51 20.63 7.90 24.41
CA THR A 51 20.05 9.16 24.90
C THR A 51 18.63 9.34 24.39
N GLN A 52 18.39 9.07 23.11
CA GLN A 52 17.09 9.25 22.46
C GLN A 52 15.99 8.36 23.07
N VAL A 53 16.34 7.14 23.52
CA VAL A 53 15.37 6.23 24.17
C VAL A 53 14.73 6.84 25.43
N PHE A 54 15.40 7.77 26.11
CA PHE A 54 14.87 8.46 27.30
C PHE A 54 14.13 9.77 27.00
N ASP A 55 14.11 10.20 25.73
CA ASP A 55 13.47 11.42 25.28
C ASP A 55 12.55 11.10 24.10
N SER A 56 13.06 11.17 22.87
CA SER A 56 12.39 10.71 21.67
C SER A 56 13.40 10.21 20.63
N LEU A 57 12.99 9.26 19.79
CA LEU A 57 13.76 8.85 18.62
C LEU A 57 13.52 9.85 17.48
N GLU A 58 14.59 10.38 16.92
CA GLU A 58 14.50 11.40 15.86
C GLU A 58 13.79 10.86 14.61
N GLU A 59 14.20 9.68 14.14
CA GLU A 59 13.67 9.07 12.92
C GLU A 59 13.78 7.53 12.98
N VAL A 60 12.72 6.85 12.56
CA VAL A 60 12.67 5.40 12.39
C VAL A 60 12.14 5.09 10.99
N ASP A 61 12.98 4.47 10.18
CA ASP A 61 12.63 3.97 8.85
C ASP A 61 12.18 2.51 8.95
N ILE A 62 11.06 2.19 8.33
CA ILE A 62 10.53 0.84 8.25
C ILE A 62 10.26 0.51 6.78
N ARG A 63 10.69 -0.68 6.35
CA ARG A 63 10.36 -1.26 5.05
C ARG A 63 9.85 -2.68 5.25
N LEU A 64 8.65 -2.94 4.76
CA LEU A 64 8.00 -4.24 4.74
C LEU A 64 7.77 -4.68 3.30
N ASP A 65 7.99 -5.95 3.01
CA ASP A 65 7.68 -6.55 1.72
C ASP A 65 6.59 -7.62 1.92
N GLY A 66 5.60 -7.64 1.02
CA GLY A 66 4.52 -8.65 1.02
C GLY A 66 3.60 -8.59 2.24
N VAL A 67 2.90 -7.47 2.44
CA VAL A 67 1.93 -7.26 3.53
C VAL A 67 0.52 -7.65 3.05
N ASN A 68 -0.23 -8.40 3.85
CA ASN A 68 -1.64 -8.66 3.57
C ASN A 68 -2.50 -7.52 4.12
N ALA A 69 -3.24 -6.84 3.24
CA ALA A 69 -4.20 -5.81 3.60
C ALA A 69 -5.63 -6.29 3.28
N THR A 70 -6.63 -5.65 3.87
CA THR A 70 -8.04 -5.87 3.53
C THR A 70 -8.63 -4.59 2.95
N VAL A 71 -9.35 -4.73 1.83
CA VAL A 71 -10.04 -3.62 1.15
C VAL A 71 -11.44 -4.10 0.80
N ASP A 72 -12.46 -3.45 1.37
CA ASP A 72 -13.87 -3.88 1.33
C ASP A 72 -14.05 -5.39 1.59
N GLY A 73 -13.44 -5.89 2.67
CA GLY A 73 -13.51 -7.31 3.05
C GLY A 73 -12.76 -8.29 2.12
N ARG A 74 -11.99 -7.82 1.12
CA ARG A 74 -11.14 -8.65 0.26
C ARG A 74 -9.68 -8.54 0.66
N ALA A 75 -9.00 -9.67 0.76
CA ALA A 75 -7.56 -9.70 1.00
C ALA A 75 -6.81 -9.24 -0.26
N ILE A 76 -5.93 -8.24 -0.11
CA ILE A 76 -5.05 -7.72 -1.14
C ILE A 76 -3.61 -7.85 -0.65
N GLN A 77 -2.73 -8.37 -1.50
CA GLN A 77 -1.31 -8.40 -1.22
C GLN A 77 -0.66 -7.07 -1.62
N VAL A 78 -0.15 -6.35 -0.63
CA VAL A 78 0.64 -5.13 -0.82
C VAL A 78 2.11 -5.54 -0.97
N THR A 79 2.68 -5.24 -2.13
CA THR A 79 4.02 -5.68 -2.51
C THR A 79 5.11 -5.06 -1.63
N GLU A 80 5.00 -3.77 -1.33
CA GLU A 80 5.99 -3.03 -0.53
C GLU A 80 5.27 -1.96 0.29
N VAL A 81 5.65 -1.83 1.57
CA VAL A 81 5.24 -0.73 2.45
C VAL A 81 6.50 -0.08 3.01
N LYS A 82 6.56 1.24 2.96
CA LYS A 82 7.61 2.04 3.61
C LYS A 82 6.98 3.04 4.55
N ALA A 83 7.58 3.24 5.71
CA ALA A 83 7.21 4.29 6.63
C ALA A 83 8.46 4.99 7.16
N VAL A 84 8.39 6.30 7.27
CA VAL A 84 9.37 7.16 7.95
C VAL A 84 8.63 7.81 9.11
N LEU A 85 9.03 7.46 10.32
CA LEU A 85 8.43 7.92 11.56
C LEU A 85 9.38 8.92 12.21
N LYS A 86 8.88 10.10 12.59
CA LYS A 86 9.67 11.16 13.20
C LYS A 86 9.14 11.53 14.57
N ASP A 87 10.04 11.97 15.43
CA ASP A 87 9.74 12.39 16.81
C ASP A 87 8.99 11.28 17.56
N VAL A 88 9.56 10.06 17.55
CA VAL A 88 8.93 8.88 18.11
C VAL A 88 9.14 8.85 19.61
N THR A 89 8.06 9.08 20.35
CA THR A 89 8.05 9.01 21.82
C THR A 89 7.61 7.63 22.25
N ILE A 90 8.42 6.97 23.08
CA ILE A 90 8.07 5.68 23.69
C ILE A 90 7.33 5.98 24.99
N ASP A 91 6.20 5.32 25.21
CA ASP A 91 5.46 5.48 26.46
C ASP A 91 6.28 5.02 27.67
N SER A 92 6.01 5.58 28.85
CA SER A 92 6.67 5.26 30.11
C SER A 92 6.65 3.77 30.47
N GLY A 93 5.65 3.01 30.02
CA GLY A 93 5.56 1.56 30.18
C GLY A 93 6.35 0.74 29.16
N TYR A 94 6.96 1.38 28.16
CA TYR A 94 7.67 0.76 27.02
C TYR A 94 6.82 -0.25 26.22
N THR A 95 5.49 -0.15 26.30
CA THR A 95 4.54 -1.04 25.62
C THR A 95 3.97 -0.45 24.33
N SER A 96 4.09 0.86 24.14
CA SER A 96 3.56 1.58 22.98
C SER A 96 4.46 2.77 22.63
N ALA A 97 4.35 3.26 21.41
CA ALA A 97 5.00 4.49 20.99
C ALA A 97 4.05 5.37 20.17
N THR A 98 4.40 6.65 20.05
CA THR A 98 3.67 7.62 19.22
C THR A 98 4.68 8.36 18.36
N ALA A 99 4.46 8.37 17.05
CA ALA A 99 5.23 9.21 16.14
C ALA A 99 4.55 10.57 16.01
N GLY A 100 5.28 11.65 16.29
CA GLY A 100 4.78 13.01 16.06
C GLY A 100 4.41 13.26 14.59
N ARG A 101 5.19 12.69 13.66
CA ARG A 101 4.88 12.65 12.23
C ARG A 101 5.17 11.29 11.63
N ALA A 102 4.32 10.83 10.73
CA ALA A 102 4.56 9.67 9.90
C ALA A 102 4.36 10.02 8.42
N GLU A 103 5.30 9.56 7.59
CA GLU A 103 5.19 9.59 6.13
C GLU A 103 5.26 8.15 5.63
N GLY A 104 4.25 7.74 4.86
CA GLY A 104 4.09 6.36 4.41
C GLY A 104 3.98 6.26 2.89
N SER A 105 4.47 5.16 2.34
CA SER A 105 4.13 4.75 0.98
C SER A 105 3.83 3.26 0.90
N ALA A 106 2.87 2.89 0.07
CA ALA A 106 2.53 1.51 -0.22
C ALA A 106 2.52 1.30 -1.73
N ARG A 107 3.01 0.15 -2.18
CA ARG A 107 2.98 -0.24 -3.59
C ARG A 107 2.28 -1.57 -3.74
N ILE A 108 1.36 -1.63 -4.70
CA ILE A 108 0.66 -2.84 -5.09
C ILE A 108 1.03 -3.13 -6.54
N SER A 109 1.60 -4.31 -6.79
CA SER A 109 1.96 -4.74 -8.13
C SER A 109 0.73 -4.94 -9.00
N TYR A 110 0.90 -4.84 -10.32
CA TYR A 110 -0.17 -5.15 -11.26
C TYR A 110 -0.64 -6.60 -11.17
N ALA A 111 0.26 -7.54 -10.85
CA ALA A 111 -0.10 -8.93 -10.63
C ALA A 111 -0.99 -9.12 -9.40
N ASP A 112 -0.73 -8.38 -8.31
CA ASP A 112 -1.54 -8.46 -7.09
C ASP A 112 -2.90 -7.77 -7.26
N LEU A 113 -2.96 -6.68 -8.04
CA LEU A 113 -4.23 -6.07 -8.44
C LEU A 113 -5.07 -7.01 -9.30
N GLU A 114 -4.46 -7.70 -10.26
CA GLU A 114 -5.13 -8.68 -11.12
C GLU A 114 -5.67 -9.88 -10.32
N ARG A 115 -4.91 -10.38 -9.33
CA ARG A 115 -5.39 -11.44 -8.42
C ARG A 115 -6.63 -11.04 -7.62
N SER A 116 -6.77 -9.75 -7.34
CA SER A 116 -7.88 -9.18 -6.56
C SER A 116 -9.06 -8.73 -7.45
N ALA A 117 -8.86 -8.69 -8.77
CA ALA A 117 -9.86 -8.28 -9.75
C ALA A 117 -10.85 -9.41 -10.07
N PRO A 118 -12.03 -9.10 -10.64
CA PRO A 118 -12.93 -10.11 -11.16
C PRO A 118 -12.22 -11.03 -12.16
N LYS A 119 -12.62 -12.30 -12.20
CA LYS A 119 -12.04 -13.28 -13.15
C LYS A 119 -12.11 -12.74 -14.58
N GLY A 120 -11.04 -12.95 -15.34
CA GLY A 120 -10.95 -12.49 -16.73
C GLY A 120 -10.44 -11.05 -16.91
N VAL A 121 -10.35 -10.25 -15.84
CA VAL A 121 -9.76 -8.91 -15.88
C VAL A 121 -8.27 -8.97 -15.58
N SER A 122 -7.45 -8.51 -16.53
CA SER A 122 -6.04 -8.20 -16.31
C SER A 122 -5.84 -6.71 -16.08
N VAL A 123 -4.98 -6.37 -15.13
CA VAL A 123 -4.64 -4.99 -14.76
C VAL A 123 -3.19 -4.74 -15.11
N GLY A 124 -2.89 -3.63 -15.78
CA GLY A 124 -1.53 -3.34 -16.23
C GLY A 124 -1.22 -1.87 -16.41
N TYR A 125 0.03 -1.61 -16.79
CA TYR A 125 0.54 -0.27 -17.05
C TYR A 125 -0.14 0.36 -18.27
N ALA A 126 -0.62 1.61 -18.13
CA ALA A 126 -1.32 2.33 -19.20
C ALA A 126 -0.41 3.07 -20.20
N GLY A 127 0.91 3.00 -20.01
CA GLY A 127 1.89 3.83 -20.73
C GLY A 127 2.11 5.18 -20.05
N ASP A 128 3.27 5.80 -20.32
CA ASP A 128 3.76 6.96 -19.56
C ASP A 128 2.78 8.15 -19.55
N GLU A 129 2.15 8.47 -20.69
CA GLU A 129 1.22 9.60 -20.81
C GLU A 129 -0.06 9.42 -19.97
N ARG A 130 -0.56 8.19 -19.88
CA ARG A 130 -1.78 7.86 -19.13
C ARG A 130 -1.47 7.61 -17.65
N ALA A 131 -0.32 7.01 -17.36
CA ALA A 131 0.18 6.86 -16.00
C ALA A 131 0.39 8.22 -15.30
N ALA A 132 0.83 9.24 -16.05
CA ALA A 132 0.90 10.62 -15.55
C ALA A 132 -0.47 11.21 -15.15
N LYS A 133 -1.57 10.63 -15.64
CA LYS A 133 -2.96 10.96 -15.27
C LYS A 133 -3.54 9.95 -14.25
N SER A 134 -2.69 9.17 -13.59
CA SER A 134 -3.05 8.09 -12.66
C SER A 134 -3.96 7.03 -13.27
N GLN A 135 -3.77 6.71 -14.55
CA GLN A 135 -4.55 5.68 -15.23
C GLN A 135 -3.84 4.33 -15.27
N VAL A 136 -4.63 3.28 -15.15
CA VAL A 136 -4.23 1.88 -15.38
C VAL A 136 -4.98 1.32 -16.59
N LYS A 137 -4.38 0.33 -17.23
CA LYS A 137 -5.02 -0.40 -18.33
C LYS A 137 -5.74 -1.61 -17.74
N LEU A 138 -7.00 -1.78 -18.10
CA LEU A 138 -7.75 -3.00 -17.86
C LEU A 138 -7.97 -3.69 -19.20
N SER A 139 -7.67 -4.99 -19.25
CA SER A 139 -7.83 -5.78 -20.46
C SER A 139 -8.29 -7.20 -20.19
N GLY A 140 -8.91 -7.84 -21.17
CA GLY A 140 -9.36 -9.22 -21.04
C GLY A 140 -10.38 -9.58 -22.12
N SER A 141 -10.68 -10.87 -22.23
CA SER A 141 -11.81 -11.33 -23.05
C SER A 141 -13.10 -10.73 -22.50
N LEU A 142 -13.88 -10.05 -23.34
CA LEU A 142 -15.08 -9.36 -22.87
C LEU A 142 -16.12 -10.35 -22.33
N ALA A 143 -16.17 -11.57 -22.89
CA ALA A 143 -17.00 -12.65 -22.38
C ALA A 143 -16.57 -13.07 -20.97
N ASP A 144 -15.27 -13.28 -20.74
CA ASP A 144 -14.74 -13.74 -19.45
C ASP A 144 -14.89 -12.67 -18.37
N VAL A 145 -14.63 -11.40 -18.72
CA VAL A 145 -14.82 -10.27 -17.80
C VAL A 145 -16.28 -10.14 -17.39
N ALA A 146 -17.21 -10.21 -18.33
CA ALA A 146 -18.64 -10.11 -18.04
C ALA A 146 -19.12 -11.29 -17.17
N GLU A 147 -18.65 -12.50 -17.45
CA GLU A 147 -18.97 -13.67 -16.63
C GLU A 147 -18.37 -13.58 -15.22
N GLY A 148 -17.08 -13.20 -15.11
CA GLY A 148 -16.39 -13.02 -13.84
C GLY A 148 -16.98 -11.88 -12.99
N ALA A 149 -17.65 -10.94 -13.63
CA ALA A 149 -18.42 -9.86 -13.01
C ALA A 149 -19.85 -10.25 -12.60
N GLY A 150 -20.31 -11.44 -12.97
CA GLY A 150 -21.69 -11.87 -12.73
C GLY A 150 -22.73 -11.20 -13.64
N VAL A 151 -22.31 -10.62 -14.77
CA VAL A 151 -23.23 -10.06 -15.77
C VAL A 151 -23.91 -11.20 -16.52
N ASN A 152 -25.24 -11.27 -16.42
CA ASN A 152 -26.02 -12.29 -17.12
C ASN A 152 -26.16 -11.93 -18.61
N ILE A 153 -25.35 -12.56 -19.45
CA ILE A 153 -25.39 -12.37 -20.90
C ILE A 153 -26.38 -13.37 -21.53
N PRO A 154 -27.45 -12.90 -22.20
CA PRO A 154 -28.36 -13.80 -22.91
C PRO A 154 -27.62 -14.59 -23.99
N ALA A 155 -27.99 -15.87 -24.15
CA ALA A 155 -27.39 -16.79 -25.14
C ALA A 155 -27.16 -16.20 -26.54
N PRO A 156 -28.11 -15.45 -27.17
CA PRO A 156 -27.88 -14.89 -28.51
C PRO A 156 -26.72 -13.88 -28.57
N PHE A 157 -26.36 -13.24 -27.45
CA PHE A 157 -25.30 -12.23 -27.39
C PHE A 157 -23.95 -12.81 -26.98
N LYS A 158 -23.88 -14.05 -26.45
CA LYS A 158 -22.59 -14.67 -26.08
C LYS A 158 -21.65 -14.83 -27.28
N ALA A 159 -22.19 -15.18 -28.44
CA ALA A 159 -21.41 -15.31 -29.66
C ALA A 159 -20.82 -13.97 -30.13
N LEU A 160 -21.49 -12.85 -29.82
CA LEU A 160 -21.00 -11.50 -30.15
C LEU A 160 -19.78 -11.11 -29.29
N LEU A 161 -19.68 -11.64 -28.07
CA LEU A 161 -18.59 -11.32 -27.14
C LEU A 161 -17.36 -12.23 -27.26
N ALA A 162 -17.52 -13.42 -27.85
CA ALA A 162 -16.49 -14.46 -27.85
C ALA A 162 -15.18 -14.07 -28.58
N GLY A 163 -15.21 -13.06 -29.46
CA GLY A 163 -14.03 -12.52 -30.13
C GLY A 163 -13.63 -11.11 -29.67
N GLU A 164 -14.40 -10.50 -28.77
CA GLU A 164 -14.21 -9.12 -28.36
C GLU A 164 -13.25 -9.02 -27.19
N GLN A 165 -12.35 -8.04 -27.27
CA GLN A 165 -11.37 -7.76 -26.23
C GLN A 165 -11.76 -6.46 -25.51
N LEU A 166 -11.84 -6.53 -24.19
CA LEU A 166 -11.84 -5.36 -23.35
C LEU A 166 -10.45 -4.72 -23.40
N SER A 167 -10.41 -3.43 -23.68
CA SER A 167 -9.21 -2.61 -23.48
C SER A 167 -9.64 -1.22 -23.06
N VAL A 168 -9.74 -1.00 -21.75
CA VAL A 168 -10.19 0.27 -21.17
C VAL A 168 -9.11 0.84 -20.28
N TYR A 169 -9.14 2.15 -20.10
CA TYR A 169 -8.26 2.85 -19.18
C TYR A 169 -9.08 3.35 -18.01
N SER A 170 -8.68 3.00 -16.80
CA SER A 170 -9.35 3.43 -15.56
C SER A 170 -8.46 4.40 -14.82
N THR A 171 -9.02 5.56 -14.47
CA THR A 171 -8.37 6.57 -13.63
C THR A 171 -8.53 6.15 -12.18
N VAL A 172 -7.40 6.07 -11.46
CA VAL A 172 -7.37 5.83 -10.03
C VAL A 172 -7.21 7.16 -9.32
N SER A 173 -8.11 7.44 -8.38
CA SER A 173 -8.13 8.67 -7.60
C SER A 173 -8.38 8.38 -6.13
N LEU A 174 -8.02 9.32 -5.25
CA LEU A 174 -8.32 9.24 -3.82
C LEU A 174 -9.46 10.19 -3.48
N SER A 175 -10.34 9.73 -2.59
CA SER A 175 -11.42 10.51 -2.00
C SER A 175 -11.39 10.34 -0.49
N ASN A 176 -11.67 11.41 0.25
CA ASN A 176 -11.78 11.43 1.72
C ASN A 176 -10.54 10.93 2.51
N GLY A 177 -9.40 10.71 1.86
CA GLY A 177 -8.13 10.31 2.50
C GLY A 177 -8.01 8.81 2.80
N ASP A 178 -9.04 8.00 2.58
CA ASP A 178 -9.04 6.55 2.84
C ASP A 178 -9.75 5.73 1.75
N THR A 179 -10.38 6.40 0.78
CA THR A 179 -11.21 5.77 -0.24
C THR A 179 -10.53 5.88 -1.60
N VAL A 180 -10.26 4.75 -2.24
CA VAL A 180 -9.72 4.67 -3.61
C VAL A 180 -10.90 4.59 -4.58
N ARG A 181 -11.02 5.56 -5.47
CA ARG A 181 -12.04 5.59 -6.52
C ARG A 181 -11.42 5.21 -7.85
N LEU A 182 -11.97 4.17 -8.47
CA LEU A 182 -11.68 3.81 -9.86
C LEU A 182 -12.78 4.36 -10.76
N LYS A 183 -12.37 4.90 -11.91
CA LYS A 183 -13.31 5.39 -12.92
C LYS A 183 -12.81 5.13 -14.32
N ALA A 184 -13.55 4.34 -15.09
CA ALA A 184 -13.24 4.08 -16.49
C ALA A 184 -13.41 5.36 -17.34
N ALA A 185 -12.39 5.67 -18.15
CA ALA A 185 -12.42 6.79 -19.07
C ALA A 185 -13.37 6.54 -20.26
N SER A 186 -13.46 5.30 -20.71
CA SER A 186 -14.31 4.88 -21.83
C SER A 186 -14.61 3.39 -21.71
N LEU A 187 -15.82 2.98 -22.08
CA LEU A 187 -16.25 1.60 -22.14
C LEU A 187 -16.54 1.19 -23.59
N PRO A 188 -16.40 -0.11 -23.95
CA PRO A 188 -16.80 -0.59 -25.27
C PRO A 188 -18.32 -0.43 -25.45
N SER A 189 -18.73 0.14 -26.58
CA SER A 189 -20.14 0.22 -26.95
C SER A 189 -20.54 -1.03 -27.73
N LEU A 190 -21.52 -1.76 -27.21
CA LEU A 190 -22.10 -2.92 -27.87
C LEU A 190 -23.58 -2.69 -28.13
N PRO A 191 -24.17 -3.32 -29.17
CA PRO A 191 -25.61 -3.24 -29.46
C PRO A 191 -26.43 -4.10 -28.48
N ILE A 192 -26.09 -4.06 -27.19
CA ILE A 192 -26.76 -4.77 -26.10
C ILE A 192 -27.34 -3.71 -25.16
N PRO A 193 -28.67 -3.54 -25.13
CA PRO A 193 -29.32 -2.57 -24.25
C PRO A 193 -28.92 -2.76 -22.78
N GLY A 194 -28.46 -1.70 -22.12
CA GLY A 194 -28.10 -1.70 -20.68
C GLY A 194 -26.73 -2.29 -20.34
N PHE A 195 -25.99 -2.83 -21.31
CA PHE A 195 -24.67 -3.43 -21.06
C PHE A 195 -23.64 -2.41 -20.58
N GLU A 196 -23.60 -1.22 -21.19
CA GLU A 196 -22.65 -0.18 -20.79
C GLU A 196 -22.85 0.26 -19.33
N SER A 197 -24.10 0.44 -18.87
CA SER A 197 -24.38 0.78 -17.48
C SER A 197 -23.96 -0.31 -16.51
N GLN A 198 -24.24 -1.58 -16.84
CA GLN A 198 -23.81 -2.71 -16.01
C GLN A 198 -22.29 -2.83 -15.93
N LEU A 199 -21.61 -2.60 -17.05
CA LEU A 199 -20.15 -2.61 -17.10
C LEU A 199 -19.58 -1.42 -16.32
N ARG A 200 -20.24 -0.26 -16.35
CA ARG A 200 -19.84 0.92 -15.58
C ARG A 200 -19.96 0.69 -14.08
N ASP A 201 -21.07 0.16 -13.60
CA ASP A 201 -21.28 -0.16 -12.18
C ASP A 201 -20.25 -1.17 -11.64
N LEU A 202 -19.65 -1.97 -12.54
CA LEU A 202 -18.58 -2.91 -12.21
C LEU A 202 -17.20 -2.24 -12.12
N VAL A 203 -16.87 -1.36 -13.07
CA VAL A 203 -15.51 -0.80 -13.19
C VAL A 203 -15.35 0.54 -12.45
N ASP A 204 -16.46 1.24 -12.22
CA ASP A 204 -16.53 2.46 -11.43
C ASP A 204 -16.96 2.09 -10.01
N TYR A 205 -15.99 1.94 -9.12
CA TYR A 205 -16.26 1.59 -7.73
C TYR A 205 -15.30 2.31 -6.78
N ASP A 206 -15.83 2.56 -5.58
CA ASP A 206 -15.11 3.15 -4.46
C ASP A 206 -14.72 2.03 -3.50
N MET A 207 -13.42 1.93 -3.23
CA MET A 207 -12.84 0.98 -2.28
C MET A 207 -12.41 1.69 -1.02
N LYS A 208 -12.92 1.25 0.13
CA LYS A 208 -12.42 1.75 1.40
C LYS A 208 -11.23 0.91 1.86
N ILE A 209 -10.12 1.56 2.15
CA ILE A 209 -8.95 0.89 2.72
C ILE A 209 -9.19 0.71 4.23
N GLU A 210 -9.14 -0.54 4.68
CA GLU A 210 -9.30 -0.89 6.09
C GLU A 210 -7.94 -0.95 6.79
N GLY A 211 -7.93 -0.75 8.12
CA GLY A 211 -6.72 -0.90 8.93
C GLY A 211 -5.75 0.28 8.90
N LEU A 212 -6.06 1.38 8.21
CA LEU A 212 -5.29 2.62 8.34
C LEU A 212 -5.45 3.21 9.74
N PRO A 213 -4.36 3.68 10.39
CA PRO A 213 -4.46 4.44 11.63
C PRO A 213 -5.37 5.66 11.42
N SER A 214 -6.20 5.99 12.41
CA SER A 214 -7.20 7.07 12.30
C SER A 214 -6.62 8.46 12.04
N THR A 215 -5.34 8.66 12.36
CA THR A 215 -4.60 9.92 12.12
C THR A 215 -3.83 9.94 10.81
N VAL A 216 -3.81 8.84 10.05
CA VAL A 216 -3.13 8.73 8.75
C VAL A 216 -4.15 8.94 7.62
N LYS A 217 -3.76 9.73 6.62
CA LYS A 217 -4.54 9.94 5.40
C LYS A 217 -3.67 9.71 4.18
N LEU A 218 -4.27 9.17 3.13
CA LEU A 218 -3.66 9.05 1.82
C LEU A 218 -3.76 10.38 1.09
N ASP A 219 -2.60 10.86 0.64
CA ASP A 219 -2.45 12.14 -0.03
C ASP A 219 -2.44 11.97 -1.55
N LYS A 220 -1.88 10.86 -2.04
CA LYS A 220 -1.67 10.66 -3.48
C LYS A 220 -1.70 9.19 -3.87
N VAL A 221 -2.19 8.95 -5.08
CA VAL A 221 -2.03 7.69 -5.81
C VAL A 221 -1.40 7.99 -7.17
N ALA A 222 -0.41 7.19 -7.55
CA ALA A 222 0.30 7.29 -8.82
C ALA A 222 0.39 5.92 -9.48
N ALA A 223 0.15 5.86 -10.78
CA ALA A 223 0.42 4.67 -11.58
C ALA A 223 1.89 4.69 -12.03
N GLU A 224 2.62 3.64 -11.67
CA GLU A 224 4.03 3.44 -12.04
C GLU A 224 4.16 2.17 -12.89
N LYS A 225 5.29 2.01 -13.59
CA LYS A 225 5.56 0.80 -14.40
C LYS A 225 5.46 -0.51 -13.60
N SER A 226 5.75 -0.44 -12.29
CA SER A 226 5.74 -1.61 -11.41
C SER A 226 4.43 -1.85 -10.67
N GLY A 227 3.44 -0.95 -10.78
CA GLY A 227 2.18 -1.05 -10.05
C GLY A 227 1.62 0.32 -9.63
N LEU A 228 0.69 0.30 -8.69
CA LEU A 228 0.14 1.53 -8.08
C LEU A 228 0.94 1.87 -6.83
N ARG A 229 1.39 3.13 -6.72
CA ARG A 229 1.99 3.70 -5.51
C ARG A 229 1.01 4.62 -4.83
N PHE A 230 0.76 4.37 -3.55
CA PHE A 230 0.00 5.22 -2.65
C PHE A 230 0.98 5.89 -1.69
N THR A 231 0.75 7.16 -1.37
CA THR A 231 1.49 7.88 -0.33
C THR A 231 0.52 8.55 0.62
N GLY A 232 0.89 8.62 1.89
CA GLY A 232 0.08 9.25 2.91
C GLY A 232 0.90 9.81 4.05
N THR A 233 0.28 10.67 4.84
CA THR A 233 0.89 11.34 5.98
C THR A 233 -0.04 11.29 7.18
N GLY A 234 0.55 11.34 8.37
CA GLY A 234 -0.17 11.40 9.62
C GLY A 234 0.60 12.17 10.69
N THR A 235 -0.12 12.67 11.68
CA THR A 235 0.42 13.32 12.87
C THR A 235 -0.08 12.60 14.10
N ASP A 236 0.75 12.51 15.15
CA ASP A 236 0.39 11.80 16.38
C ASP A 236 -0.09 10.37 16.11
N VAL A 237 0.70 9.65 15.30
CA VAL A 237 0.36 8.28 14.87
C VAL A 237 0.72 7.31 15.99
N SER A 238 -0.29 6.63 16.52
CA SER A 238 -0.10 5.58 17.52
C SER A 238 0.53 4.34 16.89
N LEU A 239 1.66 3.92 17.46
CA LEU A 239 2.39 2.71 17.13
C LEU A 239 2.09 1.70 18.24
N THR A 240 0.91 1.09 18.16
CA THR A 240 0.48 0.03 19.09
C THR A 240 0.53 -1.31 18.38
N GLY A 241 1.18 -2.28 19.03
CA GLY A 241 1.33 -3.66 18.59
C GLY A 241 1.97 -4.48 19.70
#